data_AF-A0A166SGD5-F1
#
_entry.id   AF-A0A166SGD5-F1
#
_cell.length_a   1.000
_cell.length_b   1.000
_cell.length_c   1.000
_cell.angle_alpha   90.00
_cell.angle_beta   90.00
_cell.angle_gamma   90.00
#
_symmetry.space_group_name_H-M   'P 1'
#
loop_
_entity.id
_entity.type
_entity.pdbx_description
1 polymer ?
#
loop_
_entity_poly.entity_id
_entity_poly.type
_entity_poly.pdbx_seq_one_letter_code
_entity_poly.pdbx_strand_id
1 'polypeptide(L)'
;YPRECRDLRFFSNAYPWLGFTPTAPRYQGALWGRLACSKHSLVEKKWIEWRRHTYFLKDDVYEGWQNLEVALVAVTQELLQFSGVTLPRDWQWFPLPSKYSYQCGHLGKERFLKSILLARDAFVPLMAHCSFAIAMTRDFRQENPPWARKLLDIGVRPSFVQEL
;
A
#
# COMPACT_ATOMS: atom_id res chain seq x y z
N TYR A 1 -14.05 -4.94 -5.11
CA TYR A 1 -13.67 -3.92 -4.09
C TYR A 1 -12.38 -4.33 -3.39
N PRO A 2 -11.47 -3.41 -2.99
CA PRO A 2 -10.22 -3.76 -2.30
C PRO A 2 -10.34 -4.67 -1.08
N ARG A 3 -11.49 -4.62 -0.39
CA ARG A 3 -11.76 -5.46 0.78
C ARG A 3 -11.95 -6.94 0.45
N GLU A 4 -12.33 -7.27 -0.78
CA GLU A 4 -12.52 -8.66 -1.23
C GLU A 4 -11.21 -9.45 -1.17
N CYS A 5 -10.04 -8.79 -1.24
CA CYS A 5 -8.75 -9.45 -1.02
C CYS A 5 -8.57 -10.03 0.39
N ARG A 6 -9.42 -9.65 1.35
CA ARG A 6 -9.37 -10.17 2.73
C ARG A 6 -10.23 -11.41 2.93
N ASP A 7 -11.09 -11.74 1.98
CA ASP A 7 -11.89 -12.95 2.05
C ASP A 7 -11.01 -14.16 1.72
N LEU A 8 -11.01 -15.18 2.60
CA LEU A 8 -10.15 -16.38 2.56
C LEU A 8 -10.44 -17.35 1.38
N ARG A 9 -10.95 -16.84 0.26
CA ARG A 9 -11.42 -17.66 -0.87
C ARG A 9 -10.48 -17.57 -2.08
N PHE A 10 -9.73 -18.67 -2.25
CA PHE A 10 -9.15 -19.26 -3.46
C PHE A 10 -7.78 -18.82 -4.00
N PHE A 11 -6.98 -19.87 -4.24
CA PHE A 11 -5.78 -19.95 -5.07
C PHE A 11 -6.08 -19.38 -6.47
N SER A 12 -5.58 -18.19 -6.77
CA SER A 12 -5.57 -17.65 -8.13
C SER A 12 -4.12 -17.49 -8.58
N ASN A 13 -3.78 -18.03 -9.75
CA ASN A 13 -2.46 -17.83 -10.35
C ASN A 13 -2.23 -16.36 -10.73
N ALA A 14 -3.30 -15.60 -10.97
CA ALA A 14 -3.22 -14.17 -11.18
C ALA A 14 -2.87 -13.38 -9.90
N TYR A 15 -3.19 -13.93 -8.72
CA TYR A 15 -3.01 -13.25 -7.44
C TYR A 15 -2.41 -14.15 -6.35
N PRO A 16 -1.22 -14.72 -6.55
CA PRO A 16 -0.60 -15.64 -5.58
C PRO A 16 -0.18 -14.94 -4.28
N TRP A 17 -0.08 -13.61 -4.30
CA TRP A 17 0.17 -12.76 -3.13
C TRP A 17 -1.04 -12.66 -2.18
N LEU A 18 -2.25 -13.10 -2.57
CA LEU A 18 -3.44 -12.98 -1.73
C LEU A 18 -3.29 -13.63 -0.36
N GLY A 19 -2.52 -14.73 -0.27
CA GLY A 19 -2.23 -15.42 1.00
C GLY A 19 -1.43 -14.58 2.00
N PHE A 20 -0.82 -13.48 1.56
CA PHE A 20 -0.09 -12.53 2.39
C PHE A 20 -0.96 -11.33 2.81
N THR A 21 -2.24 -11.31 2.44
CA THR A 21 -3.13 -10.19 2.76
C THR A 21 -3.48 -10.19 4.24
N PRO A 22 -3.18 -9.12 5.00
CA PRO A 22 -3.54 -9.05 6.40
C PRO A 22 -5.07 -8.98 6.54
N THR A 23 -5.66 -9.92 7.28
CA THR A 23 -7.10 -9.95 7.57
C THR A 23 -7.55 -8.70 8.35
N ALA A 24 -6.70 -8.26 9.29
CA ALA A 24 -6.93 -7.09 10.14
C ALA A 24 -5.70 -6.16 10.10
N PRO A 25 -5.56 -5.31 9.06
CA PRO A 25 -4.41 -4.43 8.93
C PRO A 25 -4.35 -3.43 10.09
N ARG A 26 -3.20 -3.36 10.74
CA ARG A 26 -2.92 -2.38 11.78
C ARG A 26 -2.13 -1.22 11.18
N TYR A 27 -2.79 -0.07 11.04
CA TYR A 27 -2.15 1.16 10.55
C TYR A 27 -1.41 1.86 11.69
N GLN A 28 -0.20 1.38 11.99
CA GLN A 28 0.65 1.87 13.09
C GLN A 28 2.08 2.16 12.57
N GLY A 29 2.92 2.78 13.38
CA GLY A 29 4.29 3.15 12.97
C GLY A 29 4.35 4.36 12.04
N ALA A 30 5.57 4.73 11.62
CA ALA A 30 5.81 5.89 10.76
C ALA A 30 5.38 5.65 9.30
N LEU A 31 5.40 4.40 8.87
CA LEU A 31 5.06 3.99 7.52
C LEU A 31 3.54 3.85 7.37
N TRP A 32 2.90 2.99 8.18
CA TRP A 32 1.47 2.70 8.04
C TRP A 32 0.56 3.67 8.80
N GLY A 33 1.06 4.38 9.81
CA GLY A 33 0.28 5.34 10.61
C GLY A 33 -0.35 6.47 9.78
N ARG A 34 0.24 6.82 8.62
CA ARG A 34 -0.33 7.79 7.69
C ARG A 34 -1.66 7.32 7.05
N LEU A 35 -1.92 6.02 7.04
CA LEU A 35 -3.15 5.42 6.53
C LEU A 35 -4.21 5.22 7.63
N ALA A 36 -3.88 5.53 8.88
CA ALA A 36 -4.75 5.34 10.05
C ALA A 36 -5.89 6.37 10.06
N CYS A 37 -6.88 6.14 9.19
CA CYS A 37 -8.03 7.00 9.08
C CYS A 37 -9.34 6.22 8.99
N SER A 38 -10.41 6.79 9.52
CA SER A 38 -11.81 6.40 9.34
C SER A 38 -12.59 7.62 8.82
N LYS A 39 -13.85 7.43 8.41
CA LYS A 39 -14.70 8.56 7.97
C LYS A 39 -14.76 9.66 9.03
N HIS A 40 -14.87 9.28 10.31
CA HIS A 40 -14.87 10.20 11.44
C HIS A 40 -13.52 10.89 11.62
N SER A 41 -12.43 10.11 11.68
CA SER A 41 -11.12 10.66 11.99
C SER A 41 -10.58 11.59 10.88
N LEU A 42 -11.01 11.42 9.62
CA LEU A 42 -10.63 12.31 8.53
C LEU A 42 -11.10 13.75 8.77
N VAL A 43 -12.28 13.90 9.37
CA VAL A 43 -12.85 15.21 9.72
C VAL A 43 -12.16 15.77 10.97
N GLU A 44 -12.00 14.95 12.01
CA GLU A 44 -11.37 15.34 13.27
C GLU A 44 -9.91 15.79 13.09
N LYS A 45 -9.14 15.02 12.31
CA LYS A 45 -7.74 15.34 11.99
C LYS A 45 -7.59 16.50 10.99
N LYS A 46 -8.69 17.03 10.45
CA LYS A 46 -8.72 18.07 9.40
C LYS A 46 -7.87 17.71 8.19
N TRP A 47 -7.95 16.45 7.74
CA TRP A 47 -7.21 15.98 6.55
C TRP A 47 -7.88 16.38 5.24
N ILE A 48 -9.08 16.96 5.31
CA ILE A 48 -9.87 17.33 4.14
C ILE A 48 -9.93 18.85 4.06
N GLU A 49 -9.60 19.37 2.90
CA GLU A 49 -9.66 20.79 2.60
C GLU A 49 -10.70 21.06 1.52
N TRP A 50 -11.40 22.18 1.66
CA TRP A 50 -12.28 22.70 0.62
C TRP A 50 -11.54 23.84 -0.09
N ARG A 51 -11.17 23.62 -1.35
CA ARG A 51 -10.50 24.62 -2.19
C ARG A 51 -11.02 24.53 -3.62
N ARG A 52 -11.13 25.66 -4.31
CA ARG A 52 -11.60 25.73 -5.72
C ARG A 52 -12.91 24.95 -5.95
N HIS A 53 -13.88 25.13 -5.06
CA HIS A 53 -15.18 24.46 -5.09
C HIS A 53 -15.14 22.93 -5.11
N THR A 54 -14.05 22.31 -4.64
CA THR A 54 -13.90 20.86 -4.56
C THR A 54 -13.20 20.44 -3.26
N TYR A 55 -13.47 19.22 -2.80
CA TYR A 55 -12.82 18.62 -1.65
C TYR A 55 -11.52 17.93 -2.07
N PHE A 56 -10.46 18.20 -1.33
CA PHE A 56 -9.13 17.61 -1.50
C PHE A 56 -8.61 17.05 -0.19
N LEU A 57 -7.61 16.18 -0.31
CA LEU A 57 -6.81 15.77 0.83
C LEU A 57 -5.78 16.88 1.04
N LYS A 58 -5.50 17.20 2.30
CA LYS A 58 -4.46 18.15 2.66
C LYS A 58 -3.12 17.74 2.03
N ASP A 59 -2.36 18.70 1.52
CA ASP A 59 -1.21 18.45 0.66
C ASP A 59 -0.14 17.55 1.33
N ASP A 60 0.14 17.75 2.62
CA ASP A 60 1.06 16.90 3.40
C ASP A 60 0.62 15.43 3.51
N VAL A 61 -0.69 15.21 3.74
CA VAL A 61 -1.27 13.86 3.80
C VAL A 61 -1.26 13.22 2.40
N TYR A 62 -1.61 13.99 1.38
CA TYR A 62 -1.60 13.57 -0.02
C TYR A 62 -0.21 13.12 -0.46
N GLU A 63 0.81 13.95 -0.26
CA GLU A 63 2.21 13.63 -0.58
C GLU A 63 2.67 12.40 0.20
N GLY A 64 2.29 12.31 1.48
CA GLY A 64 2.57 11.15 2.33
C GLY A 64 2.03 9.84 1.77
N TRP A 65 0.81 9.85 1.22
CA TRP A 65 0.18 8.68 0.60
C TRP A 65 0.76 8.37 -0.77
N GLN A 66 0.97 9.40 -1.61
CA GLN A 66 1.54 9.23 -2.95
C GLN A 66 2.97 8.66 -2.87
N ASN A 67 3.81 9.23 -2.01
CA ASN A 67 5.17 8.75 -1.81
C ASN A 67 5.20 7.32 -1.26
N LEU A 68 4.23 6.96 -0.40
CA LEU A 68 4.11 5.59 0.11
C LEU A 68 3.73 4.61 -1.00
N GLU A 69 2.74 4.94 -1.83
CA GLU A 69 2.33 4.10 -2.97
C GLU A 69 3.50 3.88 -3.93
N VAL A 70 4.17 4.95 -4.35
CA VAL A 70 5.34 4.89 -5.25
C VAL A 70 6.46 4.05 -4.65
N ALA A 71 6.80 4.29 -3.37
CA ALA A 71 7.86 3.54 -2.69
C ALA A 71 7.54 2.04 -2.60
N LEU A 72 6.32 1.67 -2.21
CA LEU A 72 5.93 0.27 -2.08
C LEU A 72 5.91 -0.44 -3.44
N VAL A 73 5.46 0.23 -4.50
CA VAL A 73 5.51 -0.33 -5.87
C VAL A 73 6.97 -0.57 -6.28
N ALA A 74 7.84 0.43 -6.11
CA ALA A 74 9.25 0.32 -6.46
C ALA A 74 9.96 -0.78 -5.67
N VAL A 75 9.80 -0.79 -4.34
CA VAL A 75 10.35 -1.83 -3.45
C VAL A 75 9.89 -3.22 -3.86
N THR A 76 8.59 -3.39 -4.14
CA THR A 76 8.05 -4.69 -4.56
C THR A 76 8.67 -5.16 -5.87
N GLN A 77 8.79 -4.27 -6.86
CA GLN A 77 9.39 -4.60 -8.16
C GLN A 77 10.86 -4.99 -8.02
N GLU A 78 11.63 -4.22 -7.25
CA GLU A 78 13.05 -4.49 -6.97
C GLU A 78 13.24 -5.84 -6.26
N LEU A 79 12.40 -6.14 -5.27
CA LEU A 79 12.48 -7.40 -4.53
C LEU A 79 12.08 -8.61 -5.39
N LEU A 80 11.06 -8.48 -6.23
CA LEU A 80 10.68 -9.54 -7.17
C LEU A 80 11.82 -9.81 -8.16
N GLN A 81 12.43 -8.77 -8.73
CA GLN A 81 13.58 -8.92 -9.61
C GLN A 81 14.77 -9.56 -8.88
N PHE A 82 15.07 -9.09 -7.66
CA PHE A 82 16.16 -9.60 -6.84
C PHE A 82 15.95 -11.07 -6.43
N SER A 83 14.71 -11.49 -6.16
CA SER A 83 14.39 -12.85 -5.76
C SER A 83 14.67 -13.90 -6.86
N GLY A 84 14.66 -13.48 -8.13
CA GLY A 84 14.76 -14.39 -9.28
C GLY A 84 13.54 -15.32 -9.42
N VAL A 85 12.44 -15.04 -8.73
CA VAL A 85 11.21 -15.85 -8.82
C VAL A 85 10.60 -15.72 -10.22
N THR A 86 10.18 -16.85 -10.80
CA THR A 86 9.39 -16.83 -12.04
C THR A 86 7.93 -16.59 -11.68
N LEU A 87 7.38 -15.45 -12.09
CA LEU A 87 5.98 -15.12 -11.86
C LEU A 87 5.07 -15.86 -12.85
N PRO A 88 3.84 -16.22 -12.44
CA PRO A 88 2.82 -16.74 -13.35
C PRO A 88 2.57 -15.79 -14.53
N ARG A 89 2.28 -16.35 -15.71
CA ARG A 89 2.03 -15.56 -16.93
C ARG A 89 0.83 -14.63 -16.79
N ASP A 90 -0.18 -15.05 -16.03
CA ASP A 90 -1.40 -14.32 -15.74
C ASP A 90 -1.30 -13.46 -14.47
N TRP A 91 -0.11 -13.29 -13.89
CA TRP A 91 0.13 -12.43 -12.73
C TRP A 91 -0.45 -11.03 -12.97
N GLN A 92 -1.20 -10.55 -11.98
CA GLN A 92 -1.80 -9.23 -12.02
C GLN A 92 -1.54 -8.45 -10.73
N TRP A 93 -1.30 -7.17 -10.94
CA TRP A 93 -1.38 -6.19 -9.87
C TRP A 93 -2.85 -5.90 -9.53
N PHE A 94 -3.14 -5.82 -8.25
CA PHE A 94 -4.42 -5.26 -7.81
C PHE A 94 -4.47 -3.75 -8.14
N PRO A 95 -5.64 -3.16 -8.41
CA PRO A 95 -5.74 -1.71 -8.62
C PRO A 95 -5.06 -0.92 -7.50
N LEU A 96 -4.06 -0.12 -7.87
CA LEU A 96 -3.29 0.71 -6.94
C LEU A 96 -4.17 1.78 -6.27
N PRO A 97 -3.79 2.32 -5.10
CA PRO A 97 -4.55 3.37 -4.43
C PRO A 97 -4.90 4.57 -5.32
N SER A 98 -3.99 5.01 -6.19
CA SER A 98 -4.23 6.06 -7.20
C SER A 98 -5.43 5.80 -8.12
N LYS A 99 -5.81 4.54 -8.38
CA LYS A 99 -6.99 4.20 -9.19
C LYS A 99 -8.31 4.60 -8.54
N TYR A 100 -8.32 4.89 -7.24
CA TYR A 100 -9.51 5.29 -6.50
C TYR A 100 -9.69 6.81 -6.41
N SER A 101 -8.90 7.59 -7.16
CA SER A 101 -9.05 9.04 -7.36
C SER A 101 -8.98 9.89 -6.08
N TYR A 102 -8.28 9.41 -5.04
CA TYR A 102 -8.04 10.21 -3.82
C TYR A 102 -7.15 11.44 -4.08
N GLN A 103 -6.45 11.43 -5.22
CA GLN A 103 -5.56 12.48 -5.71
C GLN A 103 -6.32 13.63 -6.40
N CYS A 104 -7.57 13.40 -6.79
CA CYS A 104 -8.39 14.35 -7.51
C CYS A 104 -9.31 15.12 -6.56
N GLY A 105 -9.71 16.33 -6.94
CA GLY A 105 -10.76 17.08 -6.24
C GLY A 105 -12.15 16.54 -6.56
N HIS A 106 -13.06 16.51 -5.58
CA HIS A 106 -14.44 16.04 -5.77
C HIS A 106 -15.44 17.11 -5.36
N LEU A 107 -16.53 17.29 -6.12
CA LEU A 107 -17.59 18.25 -5.79
C LEU A 107 -18.39 17.85 -4.52
N GLY A 108 -18.45 16.56 -4.19
CA GLY A 108 -19.22 16.04 -3.05
C GLY A 108 -18.35 15.46 -1.95
N LYS A 109 -18.54 15.91 -0.70
CA LYS A 109 -17.79 15.45 0.48
C LYS A 109 -17.88 13.94 0.67
N GLU A 110 -19.08 13.38 0.53
CA GLU A 110 -19.33 11.94 0.69
C GLU A 110 -18.65 11.11 -0.38
N ARG A 111 -18.66 11.59 -1.63
CA ARG A 111 -17.95 10.95 -2.74
C ARG A 111 -16.45 10.97 -2.50
N PHE A 112 -15.93 12.09 -2.00
CA PHE A 112 -14.52 12.23 -1.66
C PHE A 112 -14.09 11.29 -0.52
N LEU A 113 -14.87 11.26 0.57
CA LEU A 113 -14.64 10.37 1.70
C LEU A 113 -14.64 8.90 1.26
N LYS A 114 -15.57 8.50 0.40
CA LYS A 114 -15.61 7.15 -0.17
C LYS A 114 -14.34 6.85 -0.99
N SER A 115 -13.90 7.79 -1.82
CA SER A 115 -12.66 7.68 -2.61
C SER A 115 -11.43 7.48 -1.72
N ILE A 116 -11.26 8.27 -0.66
CA ILE A 116 -10.17 8.12 0.31
C ILE A 116 -10.19 6.74 0.97
N LEU A 117 -11.36 6.28 1.44
CA LEU A 117 -11.47 4.99 2.12
C LEU A 117 -11.19 3.81 1.19
N LEU A 118 -11.59 3.91 -0.07
CA LEU A 118 -11.25 2.90 -1.09
C LEU A 118 -9.74 2.89 -1.38
N ALA A 119 -9.12 4.06 -1.53
CA ALA A 119 -7.67 4.17 -1.70
C ALA A 119 -6.92 3.59 -0.50
N ARG A 120 -7.35 3.92 0.73
CA ARG A 120 -6.80 3.35 1.98
C ARG A 120 -6.85 1.83 1.98
N ASP A 121 -7.99 1.27 1.58
CA ASP A 121 -8.18 -0.18 1.55
C ASP A 121 -7.36 -0.83 0.42
N ALA A 122 -7.05 -0.12 -0.66
CA ALA A 122 -6.18 -0.58 -1.75
C ALA A 122 -4.69 -0.64 -1.38
N PHE A 123 -4.25 0.02 -0.30
CA PHE A 123 -2.91 -0.21 0.25
C PHE A 123 -2.74 -1.62 0.83
N VAL A 124 -3.82 -2.30 1.20
CA VAL A 124 -3.75 -3.63 1.82
C VAL A 124 -3.30 -4.71 0.84
N PRO A 125 -3.84 -4.79 -0.38
CA PRO A 125 -3.25 -5.58 -1.45
C PRO A 125 -1.78 -5.21 -1.73
N LEU A 126 -1.43 -3.93 -1.68
CA LEU A 126 -0.05 -3.49 -1.93
C LEU A 126 0.92 -3.92 -0.82
N MET A 127 0.49 -3.90 0.45
CA MET A 127 1.21 -4.52 1.57
C MET A 127 1.46 -6.01 1.28
N ALA A 128 0.41 -6.73 0.87
CA ALA A 128 0.49 -8.16 0.58
C ALA A 128 1.47 -8.47 -0.55
N HIS A 129 1.50 -7.66 -1.60
CA HIS A 129 2.50 -7.80 -2.68
C HIS A 129 3.92 -7.61 -2.16
N CYS A 130 4.15 -6.60 -1.32
CA CYS A 130 5.46 -6.34 -0.75
C CYS A 130 5.90 -7.50 0.16
N SER A 131 5.01 -8.00 1.03
CA SER A 131 5.27 -9.16 1.89
C SER A 131 5.52 -10.43 1.07
N PHE A 132 4.77 -10.65 -0.01
CA PHE A 132 5.01 -11.74 -0.95
C PHE A 132 6.41 -11.62 -1.57
N ALA A 133 6.79 -10.44 -2.07
CA ALA A 133 8.10 -10.22 -2.69
C ALA A 133 9.25 -10.48 -1.70
N ILE A 134 9.10 -10.04 -0.43
CA ILE A 134 10.04 -10.36 0.65
C ILE A 134 10.13 -11.87 0.86
N ALA A 135 9.00 -12.56 0.97
CA ALA A 135 8.96 -14.00 1.22
C ALA A 135 9.53 -14.84 0.07
N MET A 136 9.55 -14.32 -1.16
CA MET A 136 10.17 -14.98 -2.31
C MET A 136 11.70 -14.85 -2.31
N THR A 137 12.28 -13.95 -1.51
CA THR A 137 13.74 -13.87 -1.38
C THR A 137 14.28 -15.04 -0.55
N ARG A 138 15.46 -15.54 -0.94
CA ARG A 138 16.14 -16.58 -0.17
C ARG A 138 16.49 -16.05 1.22
N ASP A 139 16.38 -16.92 2.22
CA ASP A 139 16.80 -16.61 3.59
C ASP A 139 16.12 -15.37 4.20
N PHE A 140 14.87 -15.07 3.79
CA PHE A 140 14.17 -13.83 4.14
C PHE A 140 13.96 -13.60 5.65
N ARG A 141 14.13 -14.63 6.48
CA ARG A 141 14.01 -14.59 7.94
C ARG A 141 15.34 -14.51 8.71
N GLN A 142 16.49 -14.55 8.02
CA GLN A 142 17.78 -14.48 8.70
C GLN A 142 18.00 -13.12 9.36
N GLU A 143 18.87 -13.08 10.38
CA GLU A 143 19.34 -11.84 10.96
C GLU A 143 20.08 -11.02 9.88
N ASN A 144 19.62 -9.80 9.63
CA ASN A 144 20.03 -8.96 8.50
C ASN A 144 19.82 -9.65 7.14
N PRO A 145 18.56 -9.85 6.70
CA PRO A 145 18.24 -10.67 5.55
C PRO A 145 18.65 -10.01 4.21
N PRO A 146 18.90 -10.79 3.13
CA PRO A 146 19.38 -10.25 1.86
C PRO A 146 18.45 -9.19 1.24
N TRP A 147 17.14 -9.34 1.39
CA TRP A 147 16.17 -8.36 0.91
C TRP A 147 16.34 -7.00 1.61
N ALA A 148 16.56 -7.00 2.92
CA ALA A 148 16.72 -5.77 3.70
C ALA A 148 18.02 -5.05 3.29
N ARG A 149 19.12 -5.80 3.13
CA ARG A 149 20.40 -5.24 2.63
C ARG A 149 20.21 -4.63 1.25
N LYS A 150 19.56 -5.36 0.33
CA LYS A 150 19.30 -4.87 -1.02
C LYS A 150 18.52 -3.55 -1.00
N LEU A 151 17.50 -3.42 -0.15
CA LEU A 151 16.74 -2.17 0.00
C LEU A 151 17.59 -1.03 0.55
N LEU A 152 18.44 -1.30 1.54
CA LEU A 152 19.38 -0.31 2.07
C LEU A 152 20.39 0.15 1.00
N ASP A 153 20.92 -0.78 0.19
CA ASP A 153 21.89 -0.50 -0.86
C ASP A 153 21.33 0.39 -1.98
N ILE A 154 20.03 0.26 -2.28
CA ILE A 154 19.34 1.14 -3.25
C ILE A 154 18.80 2.43 -2.62
N GLY A 155 19.15 2.72 -1.35
CA GLY A 155 18.85 3.98 -0.67
C GLY A 155 17.49 4.04 0.03
N VAL A 156 16.80 2.91 0.25
CA VAL A 156 15.59 2.88 1.08
C VAL A 156 15.97 3.18 2.53
N ARG A 157 15.23 4.09 3.17
CA ARG A 157 15.49 4.50 4.55
C ARG A 157 15.40 3.31 5.53
N PRO A 158 16.31 3.17 6.51
CA PRO A 158 16.28 2.06 7.46
C PRO A 158 14.95 1.90 8.21
N SER A 159 14.33 3.02 8.62
CA SER A 159 13.02 2.99 9.29
C SER A 159 11.90 2.47 8.38
N PHE A 160 12.01 2.65 7.07
CA PHE A 160 11.07 2.08 6.11
C PHE A 160 11.26 0.56 6.05
N VAL A 161 12.51 0.09 5.94
CA VAL A 161 12.86 -1.34 5.88
C VAL A 161 12.42 -2.09 7.15
N GLN A 162 12.53 -1.48 8.33
CA GLN A 162 12.13 -2.08 9.61
C GLN A 162 10.61 -2.24 9.79
N GLU A 163 9.80 -1.45 9.07
CA GLU A 163 8.34 -1.47 9.17
C GLU A 163 7.65 -2.27 8.03
N LEU A 164 8.44 -2.87 7.13
CA LEU A 164 7.96 -3.78 6.05
C LEU A 164 7.76 -5.21 6.56
#